data_AF-A0A438JCQ4-F1
#
_entry.id   AF-A0A438JCQ4-F1
#
_cell.length_a   1.000
_cell.length_b   1.000
_cell.length_c   1.000
_cell.angle_alpha   90.00
_cell.angle_beta   90.00
_cell.angle_gamma   90.00
#
_symmetry.space_group_name_H-M   'P 1'
#
loop_
_entity.id
_entity.type
_entity.pdbx_description
1 polymer ?
#
loop_
_entity_poly.entity_id
_entity_poly.type
_entity_poly.pdbx_seq_one_letter_code
_entity_poly.pdbx_strand_id
1 'polypeptide(L)'
;MGTVFSHLAGPLSIGPSPDDPILVLLSVFWPVLEKLFRSEHMENGSLSAAACRALSQAVQSSGQHFVTLLPEVLDCLSKNFVLFQSHECYIRTASVVLEEFGHKEEYGPLFISAFERFTYAASVMALNSSYICDQEPDLVEAYTNFTSTFEVLAASGSLLEVSFQKAAICCTAMHRGAALAAMSYMSCFLEVGLISLLESMTCIPEGSFSAVAIQVISHSGEGLVSNVVYALLGVSAMSRVHKSATILQQLAAVCSLSEGTTCKAILCWESLHEWLRLAVQALPAEYLKQGEAEVLVPVWLKALGGAALDYLESKRCDGGKDNRGHMQGKGGQILKRLVREFADSHRNVPNLT
;
A
#
# COMPACT_ATOMS: atom_id res chain seq x y z
N MET A 1 -30.48 -5.66 -3.73
CA MET A 1 -30.01 -4.29 -4.00
C MET A 1 -28.91 -4.28 -5.05
N GLY A 2 -27.71 -4.81 -4.79
CA GLY A 2 -26.62 -4.87 -5.77
C GLY A 2 -27.03 -5.43 -7.15
N THR A 3 -27.73 -6.57 -7.16
CA THR A 3 -28.27 -7.16 -8.40
C THR A 3 -29.27 -6.26 -9.14
N VAL A 4 -30.07 -5.47 -8.41
CA VAL A 4 -31.04 -4.56 -9.02
C VAL A 4 -30.30 -3.42 -9.72
N PHE A 5 -29.30 -2.83 -9.07
CA PHE A 5 -28.47 -1.79 -9.68
C PHE A 5 -27.63 -2.33 -10.85
N SER A 6 -27.08 -3.54 -10.77
CA SER A 6 -26.30 -4.11 -11.87
C SER A 6 -27.12 -4.34 -13.14
N HIS A 7 -28.44 -4.60 -13.01
CA HIS A 7 -29.34 -4.70 -14.16
C HIS A 7 -29.77 -3.35 -14.74
N LEU A 8 -29.61 -2.27 -13.98
CA LEU A 8 -29.97 -0.90 -14.39
C LEU A 8 -28.78 -0.13 -14.99
N ALA A 9 -27.56 -0.64 -14.83
CA ALA A 9 -26.34 -0.13 -15.44
C ALA A 9 -26.29 -0.39 -16.97
N GLY A 10 -27.30 0.08 -17.70
CA GLY A 10 -27.34 0.15 -19.17
C GLY A 10 -26.47 1.31 -19.71
N PRO A 11 -26.31 1.45 -21.05
CA PRO A 11 -25.37 2.40 -21.64
C PRO A 11 -25.73 3.84 -21.26
N LEU A 12 -24.72 4.56 -20.74
CA LEU A 12 -24.68 5.98 -20.35
C LEU A 12 -25.77 6.85 -21.01
N SER A 13 -26.87 7.09 -20.29
CA SER A 13 -27.75 8.23 -20.58
C SER A 13 -27.12 9.48 -19.98
N ILE A 14 -27.09 10.54 -20.79
CA ILE A 14 -26.41 11.81 -20.51
C ILE A 14 -27.23 12.60 -19.49
N GLY A 15 -26.67 12.77 -18.29
CA GLY A 15 -27.06 13.80 -17.32
C GLY A 15 -28.05 13.33 -16.24
N PRO A 16 -27.92 13.84 -14.99
CA PRO A 16 -28.84 13.51 -13.91
C PRO A 16 -30.21 14.14 -14.18
N SER A 17 -31.16 13.34 -14.64
CA SER A 17 -32.58 13.68 -14.56
C SER A 17 -33.07 13.40 -13.14
N PRO A 18 -33.91 14.26 -12.51
CA PRO A 18 -34.52 13.96 -11.22
C PRO A 18 -35.41 12.69 -11.24
N ASP A 19 -35.81 12.24 -12.43
CA ASP A 19 -36.53 10.98 -12.66
C ASP A 19 -35.59 9.80 -13.00
N ASP A 20 -34.28 9.92 -12.74
CA ASP A 20 -33.35 8.82 -12.96
C ASP A 20 -33.72 7.65 -12.02
N PRO A 21 -34.05 6.47 -12.56
CA PRO A 21 -34.43 5.31 -11.76
C PRO A 21 -33.35 4.90 -10.75
N ILE A 22 -32.07 5.15 -11.04
CA ILE A 22 -30.95 4.89 -10.12
C ILE A 22 -31.04 5.82 -8.90
N LEU A 23 -31.27 7.12 -9.11
CA LEU A 23 -31.41 8.10 -8.01
C LEU A 23 -32.62 7.80 -7.13
N VAL A 24 -33.77 7.47 -7.74
CA VAL A 24 -34.98 7.07 -7.00
C VAL A 24 -34.71 5.82 -6.17
N LEU A 25 -34.07 4.80 -6.74
CA LEU A 25 -33.76 3.58 -5.99
C LEU A 25 -32.75 3.82 -4.88
N LEU A 26 -31.73 4.65 -5.09
CA LEU A 26 -30.78 5.04 -4.04
C LEU A 26 -31.50 5.73 -2.87
N SER A 27 -32.42 6.65 -3.16
CA SER A 27 -33.22 7.35 -2.13
C SER A 27 -34.08 6.41 -1.28
N VAL A 28 -34.52 5.27 -1.84
CA VAL A 28 -35.32 4.27 -1.13
C VAL A 28 -34.45 3.26 -0.40
N PHE A 29 -33.38 2.78 -1.02
CA PHE A 29 -32.56 1.72 -0.46
C PHE A 29 -31.59 2.19 0.61
N TRP A 30 -31.03 3.40 0.48
CA TRP A 30 -30.04 3.89 1.45
C TRP A 30 -30.60 3.96 2.88
N PRO A 31 -31.79 4.54 3.16
CA PRO A 31 -32.33 4.57 4.52
C PRO A 31 -32.52 3.18 5.14
N VAL A 32 -32.83 2.17 4.32
CA VAL A 32 -32.98 0.78 4.78
C VAL A 32 -31.61 0.19 5.15
N LEU A 33 -30.60 0.41 4.32
CA LEU A 33 -29.23 -0.02 4.61
C LEU A 33 -28.62 0.73 5.79
N GLU A 34 -28.80 2.04 5.88
CA GLU A 34 -28.30 2.86 6.97
C GLU A 34 -28.90 2.38 8.30
N LYS A 35 -30.20 2.08 8.33
CA LYS A 35 -30.85 1.49 9.51
C LYS A 35 -30.27 0.12 9.87
N LEU A 36 -29.98 -0.70 8.86
CA LEU A 36 -29.33 -2.01 9.07
C LEU A 36 -27.92 -1.84 9.66
N PHE A 37 -27.10 -0.95 9.08
CA PHE A 37 -25.75 -0.66 9.56
C PHE A 37 -25.71 0.00 10.95
N ARG A 38 -26.80 0.62 11.39
CA ARG A 38 -26.93 1.15 12.75
C ARG A 38 -27.50 0.15 13.77
N SER A 39 -27.88 -1.04 13.32
CA SER A 39 -28.48 -2.06 14.19
C SER A 39 -27.44 -2.95 14.86
N GLU A 40 -27.79 -3.52 16.01
CA GLU A 40 -26.96 -4.50 16.73
C GLU A 40 -26.69 -5.77 15.91
N HIS A 41 -27.50 -6.04 14.88
CA HIS A 41 -27.30 -7.17 13.98
C HIS A 41 -25.96 -7.11 13.20
N MET A 42 -25.32 -5.94 13.13
CA MET A 42 -24.00 -5.78 12.52
C MET A 42 -22.86 -6.42 13.31
N GLU A 43 -23.10 -6.88 14.54
CA GLU A 43 -22.15 -7.77 15.24
C GLU A 43 -21.98 -9.11 14.49
N ASN A 44 -22.96 -9.51 13.68
CA ASN A 44 -22.82 -10.69 12.83
C ASN A 44 -21.97 -10.37 11.58
N GLY A 45 -20.72 -10.83 11.57
CA GLY A 45 -19.79 -10.62 10.46
C GLY A 45 -20.31 -11.12 9.09
N SER A 46 -21.12 -12.18 9.05
CA SER A 46 -21.70 -12.66 7.78
C SER A 46 -22.73 -11.68 7.21
N LEU A 47 -23.55 -11.08 8.09
CA LEU A 47 -24.53 -10.08 7.70
C LEU A 47 -23.83 -8.77 7.29
N SER A 48 -22.84 -8.33 8.05
CA SER A 48 -22.02 -7.15 7.74
C SER A 48 -21.34 -7.31 6.39
N ALA A 49 -20.72 -8.47 6.12
CA ALA A 49 -20.11 -8.76 4.84
C ALA A 49 -21.14 -8.78 3.69
N ALA A 50 -22.35 -9.31 3.91
CA ALA A 50 -23.41 -9.29 2.90
C ALA A 50 -23.92 -7.88 2.60
N ALA A 51 -24.11 -7.04 3.62
CA ALA A 51 -24.50 -5.64 3.49
C ALA A 51 -23.43 -4.83 2.76
N CYS A 52 -22.16 -4.98 3.15
CA CYS A 52 -20.99 -4.41 2.48
C CYS A 52 -20.89 -4.81 1.01
N ARG A 53 -21.05 -6.11 0.68
CA ARG A 53 -21.08 -6.57 -0.72
C ARG A 53 -22.21 -5.94 -1.52
N ALA A 54 -23.41 -5.86 -0.94
CA ALA A 54 -24.55 -5.23 -1.60
C ALA A 54 -24.30 -3.75 -1.87
N LEU A 55 -23.69 -3.05 -0.91
CA LEU A 55 -23.31 -1.64 -1.01
C LEU A 55 -22.22 -1.42 -2.07
N SER A 56 -21.14 -2.21 -2.07
CA SER A 56 -20.09 -2.14 -3.10
C SER A 56 -20.64 -2.28 -4.51
N GLN A 57 -21.57 -3.22 -4.73
CA GLN A 57 -22.23 -3.38 -6.03
C GLN A 57 -23.10 -2.18 -6.41
N ALA A 58 -23.79 -1.56 -5.43
CA ALA A 58 -24.56 -0.35 -5.68
C ALA A 58 -23.68 0.85 -6.02
N VAL A 59 -22.53 1.01 -5.35
CA VAL A 59 -21.53 2.03 -5.66
C VAL A 59 -21.07 1.92 -7.12
N GLN A 60 -20.56 0.75 -7.50
CA GLN A 60 -20.04 0.50 -8.86
C GLN A 60 -21.11 0.66 -9.95
N SER A 61 -22.34 0.21 -9.67
CA SER A 61 -23.42 0.24 -10.67
C SER A 61 -24.08 1.61 -10.82
N SER A 62 -24.03 2.46 -9.79
CA SER A 62 -24.70 3.77 -9.80
C SER A 62 -23.81 4.86 -10.40
N GLY A 63 -22.49 4.65 -10.43
CA GLY A 63 -21.52 5.62 -10.91
C GLY A 63 -21.72 7.00 -10.27
N GLN A 64 -21.74 8.04 -11.10
CA GLN A 64 -21.84 9.44 -10.64
C GLN A 64 -23.12 9.75 -9.83
N HIS A 65 -24.18 8.97 -9.98
CA HIS A 65 -25.42 9.16 -9.21
C HIS A 65 -25.25 8.85 -7.70
N PHE A 66 -24.23 8.08 -7.33
CA PHE A 66 -23.96 7.73 -5.93
C PHE A 66 -23.34 8.87 -5.12
N VAL A 67 -22.84 9.90 -5.79
CA VAL A 67 -21.99 10.95 -5.22
C VAL A 67 -22.67 11.66 -4.04
N THR A 68 -24.00 11.84 -4.10
CA THR A 68 -24.80 12.47 -3.04
C THR A 68 -24.80 11.70 -1.72
N LEU A 69 -24.56 10.38 -1.76
CA LEU A 69 -24.54 9.51 -0.58
C LEU A 69 -23.13 9.28 -0.01
N LEU A 70 -22.07 9.75 -0.69
CA LEU A 70 -20.70 9.48 -0.28
C LEU A 70 -20.40 9.87 1.18
N PRO A 71 -20.80 11.06 1.67
CA PRO A 71 -20.51 11.45 3.06
C PRO A 71 -21.14 10.50 4.07
N GLU A 72 -22.41 10.15 3.87
CA GLU A 72 -23.16 9.28 4.78
C GLU A 72 -22.63 7.85 4.76
N VAL A 73 -22.25 7.36 3.58
CA VAL A 73 -21.70 6.02 3.38
C VAL A 73 -20.34 5.87 4.04
N LEU A 74 -19.40 6.78 3.79
CA LEU A 74 -18.06 6.69 4.38
C LEU A 74 -18.07 6.93 5.90
N ASP A 75 -18.92 7.82 6.39
CA ASP A 75 -19.13 7.98 7.84
C ASP A 75 -19.69 6.71 8.47
N CYS A 76 -20.67 6.06 7.82
CA CYS A 76 -21.26 4.81 8.27
C CYS A 76 -20.25 3.66 8.30
N LEU A 77 -19.48 3.46 7.23
CA LEU A 77 -18.46 2.40 7.13
C LEU A 77 -17.36 2.58 8.19
N SER A 78 -16.82 3.79 8.32
CA SER A 78 -15.74 4.07 9.26
C SER A 78 -16.17 3.92 10.71
N LYS A 79 -17.38 4.38 11.08
CA LYS A 79 -17.93 4.18 12.44
C LYS A 79 -18.19 2.71 12.74
N ASN A 80 -18.76 1.96 11.80
CA ASN A 80 -19.02 0.54 11.99
C ASN A 80 -17.74 -0.26 12.17
N PHE A 81 -16.68 0.06 11.42
CA PHE A 81 -15.39 -0.61 11.62
C PHE A 81 -14.82 -0.36 13.01
N VAL A 82 -14.92 0.88 13.54
CA VAL A 82 -14.46 1.19 14.91
C VAL A 82 -15.22 0.37 15.97
N LEU A 83 -16.51 0.09 15.75
CA LEU A 83 -17.33 -0.74 16.63
C LEU A 83 -17.04 -2.24 16.47
N PHE A 84 -16.85 -2.70 15.24
CA PHE A 84 -16.67 -4.12 14.88
C PHE A 84 -15.35 -4.31 14.13
N GLN A 85 -14.25 -4.23 14.87
CA GLN A 85 -12.89 -4.11 14.31
C GLN A 85 -12.35 -5.39 13.64
N SER A 86 -13.03 -6.52 13.82
CA SER A 86 -12.78 -7.78 13.10
C SER A 86 -13.49 -7.86 11.75
N HIS A 87 -14.35 -6.89 11.42
CA HIS A 87 -15.11 -6.88 10.16
C HIS A 87 -14.38 -6.05 9.11
N GLU A 88 -13.40 -6.65 8.44
CA GLU A 88 -12.60 -6.03 7.39
C GLU A 88 -13.43 -5.63 6.16
N CYS A 89 -14.65 -6.17 6.02
CA CYS A 89 -15.58 -5.84 4.94
C CYS A 89 -15.90 -4.34 4.85
N TYR A 90 -15.87 -3.60 5.96
CA TYR A 90 -16.08 -2.15 5.96
C TYR A 90 -14.95 -1.42 5.25
N ILE A 91 -13.70 -1.80 5.51
CA ILE A 91 -12.52 -1.25 4.81
C ILE A 91 -12.58 -1.64 3.34
N ARG A 92 -12.85 -2.92 3.02
CA ARG A 92 -12.96 -3.41 1.64
C ARG A 92 -14.01 -2.62 0.84
N THR A 93 -15.18 -2.34 1.44
CA THR A 93 -16.21 -1.52 0.78
C THR A 93 -15.76 -0.07 0.63
N ALA A 94 -15.06 0.50 1.60
CA ALA A 94 -14.51 1.85 1.48
C ALA A 94 -13.44 1.92 0.36
N SER A 95 -12.62 0.88 0.15
CA SER A 95 -11.69 0.81 -0.99
C SER A 95 -12.42 0.93 -2.32
N VAL A 96 -13.55 0.22 -2.48
CA VAL A 96 -14.38 0.33 -3.69
C VAL A 96 -14.91 1.76 -3.89
N VAL A 97 -15.29 2.44 -2.80
CA VAL A 97 -15.71 3.85 -2.87
C VAL A 97 -14.55 4.76 -3.31
N LEU A 98 -13.33 4.52 -2.82
CA LEU A 98 -12.14 5.27 -3.25
C LEU A 98 -11.75 4.97 -4.70
N GLU A 99 -11.86 3.73 -5.16
CA GLU A 99 -11.60 3.35 -6.55
C GLU A 99 -12.54 4.10 -7.52
N GLU A 100 -13.82 4.18 -7.18
CA GLU A 100 -14.84 4.83 -8.03
C GLU A 100 -14.79 6.36 -7.98
N PHE A 101 -14.53 6.95 -6.80
CA PHE A 101 -14.69 8.41 -6.59
C PHE A 101 -13.43 9.12 -6.12
N GLY A 102 -12.31 8.43 -5.96
CA GLY A 102 -11.06 9.01 -5.44
C GLY A 102 -10.53 10.15 -6.31
N HIS A 103 -10.74 10.08 -7.62
CA HIS A 103 -10.37 11.13 -8.58
C HIS A 103 -11.09 12.48 -8.35
N LYS A 104 -12.11 12.53 -7.48
CA LYS A 104 -12.84 13.75 -7.15
C LYS A 104 -12.21 14.47 -5.97
N GLU A 105 -11.32 15.41 -6.28
CA GLU A 105 -10.59 16.21 -5.29
C GLU A 105 -11.51 16.91 -4.26
N GLU A 106 -12.73 17.29 -4.66
CA GLU A 106 -13.72 17.93 -3.78
C GLU A 106 -14.11 17.08 -2.55
N TYR A 107 -13.98 15.74 -2.63
CA TYR A 107 -14.23 14.81 -1.52
C TYR A 107 -12.96 14.40 -0.77
N GLY A 108 -11.79 14.95 -1.12
CA GLY A 108 -10.50 14.66 -0.46
C GLY A 108 -10.59 14.63 1.08
N PRO A 109 -11.12 15.69 1.74
CA PRO A 109 -11.24 15.73 3.21
C PRO A 109 -12.08 14.58 3.80
N LEU A 110 -13.11 14.11 3.07
CA LEU A 110 -13.96 13.01 3.49
C LEU A 110 -13.18 11.68 3.46
N PHE A 111 -12.43 11.43 2.39
CA PHE A 111 -11.58 10.25 2.27
C PHE A 111 -10.46 10.23 3.33
N ILE A 112 -9.86 11.39 3.59
CA ILE A 112 -8.84 11.55 4.64
C ILE A 112 -9.44 11.24 6.02
N SER A 113 -10.64 11.75 6.33
CA SER A 113 -11.29 11.44 7.61
C SER A 113 -11.62 9.95 7.78
N ALA A 114 -12.05 9.28 6.70
CA ALA A 114 -12.26 7.84 6.72
C ALA A 114 -10.94 7.08 6.93
N PHE A 115 -9.88 7.48 6.21
CA PHE A 115 -8.54 6.90 6.35
C PHE A 115 -7.99 7.06 7.77
N GLU A 116 -8.18 8.22 8.38
CA GLU A 116 -7.79 8.49 9.76
C GLU A 116 -8.49 7.53 10.73
N ARG A 117 -9.82 7.39 10.63
CA ARG A 117 -10.60 6.48 11.49
C ARG A 117 -10.21 5.02 11.32
N PHE A 118 -9.96 4.57 10.09
CA PHE A 118 -9.49 3.20 9.85
C PHE A 118 -8.08 2.98 10.40
N THR A 119 -7.17 3.94 10.19
CA THR A 119 -5.77 3.82 10.63
C THR A 119 -5.66 3.78 12.15
N TYR A 120 -6.42 4.62 12.86
CA TYR A 120 -6.39 4.68 14.32
C TYR A 120 -7.32 3.68 15.03
N ALA A 121 -8.03 2.83 14.28
CA ALA A 121 -8.73 1.70 14.89
C ALA A 121 -7.73 0.79 15.61
N ALA A 122 -8.13 0.24 16.77
CA ALA A 122 -7.23 -0.54 17.61
C ALA A 122 -6.69 -1.80 16.90
N SER A 123 -7.49 -2.46 16.06
CA SER A 123 -7.07 -3.63 15.28
C SER A 123 -5.97 -3.30 14.27
N VAL A 124 -6.09 -2.18 13.55
CA VAL A 124 -5.07 -1.72 12.59
C VAL A 124 -3.81 -1.25 13.33
N MET A 125 -3.97 -0.48 14.42
CA MET A 125 -2.84 -0.06 15.25
C MET A 125 -2.12 -1.24 15.92
N ALA A 126 -2.82 -2.34 16.20
CA ALA A 126 -2.24 -3.56 16.74
C ALA A 126 -1.39 -4.35 15.74
N LEU A 127 -1.44 -4.06 14.43
CA LEU A 127 -0.58 -4.68 13.40
C LEU A 127 0.89 -4.22 13.55
N ASN A 128 1.57 -4.60 14.63
CA ASN A 128 2.92 -4.14 14.97
C ASN A 128 3.96 -5.27 14.99
N SER A 129 3.54 -6.50 14.65
CA SER A 129 4.40 -7.67 14.55
C SER A 129 3.87 -8.64 13.51
N SER A 130 4.75 -9.46 12.94
CA SER A 130 4.39 -10.54 12.01
C SER A 130 3.33 -11.47 12.57
N TYR A 131 3.43 -11.80 13.87
CA TYR A 131 2.50 -12.67 14.57
C TYR A 131 1.06 -12.16 14.51
N ILE A 132 0.83 -10.86 14.78
CA ILE A 132 -0.53 -10.30 14.74
C ILE A 132 -1.03 -10.23 13.30
N CYS A 133 -0.17 -9.90 12.34
CA CYS A 133 -0.50 -9.93 10.92
C CYS A 133 -0.93 -11.33 10.44
N ASP A 134 -0.35 -12.39 11.02
CA ASP A 134 -0.71 -13.78 10.73
C ASP A 134 -2.03 -14.22 11.37
N GLN A 135 -2.48 -13.57 12.46
CA GLN A 135 -3.80 -13.79 13.05
C GLN A 135 -4.91 -13.08 12.26
N GLU A 136 -4.60 -11.94 11.65
CA GLU A 136 -5.57 -11.07 10.97
C GLU A 136 -5.19 -10.80 9.49
N PRO A 137 -4.97 -11.83 8.65
CA PRO A 137 -4.46 -11.64 7.29
C PRO A 137 -5.45 -10.91 6.38
N ASP A 138 -6.75 -11.14 6.56
CA ASP A 138 -7.82 -10.49 5.81
C ASP A 138 -7.87 -8.97 6.07
N LEU A 139 -7.63 -8.56 7.32
CA LEU A 139 -7.54 -7.15 7.71
C LEU A 139 -6.31 -6.49 7.08
N VAL A 140 -5.16 -7.16 7.08
CA VAL A 140 -3.93 -6.66 6.44
C VAL A 140 -4.17 -6.40 4.95
N GLU A 141 -4.78 -7.37 4.25
CA GLU A 141 -5.10 -7.23 2.83
C GLU A 141 -6.09 -6.08 2.60
N ALA A 142 -7.17 -6.00 3.38
CA ALA A 142 -8.16 -4.94 3.27
C ALA A 142 -7.53 -3.55 3.47
N TYR A 143 -6.74 -3.36 4.52
CA TYR A 143 -6.12 -2.09 4.86
C TYR A 143 -5.08 -1.68 3.81
N THR A 144 -4.18 -2.57 3.41
CA THR A 144 -3.14 -2.26 2.41
C THR A 144 -3.71 -1.95 1.02
N ASN A 145 -4.83 -2.59 0.65
CA ASN A 145 -5.54 -2.27 -0.58
C ASN A 145 -6.22 -0.90 -0.48
N PHE A 146 -6.89 -0.58 0.64
CA PHE A 146 -7.49 0.72 0.88
C PHE A 146 -6.46 1.87 0.76
N THR A 147 -5.28 1.69 1.34
CA THR A 147 -4.25 2.73 1.35
C THR A 147 -3.53 2.89 0.01
N SER A 148 -3.69 1.95 -0.93
CA SER A 148 -2.98 1.99 -2.23
C SER A 148 -3.49 3.06 -3.20
N THR A 149 -4.61 3.72 -2.91
CA THR A 149 -5.18 4.81 -3.71
C THR A 149 -4.60 6.17 -3.32
N PHE A 150 -3.29 6.33 -3.51
CA PHE A 150 -2.46 7.39 -2.91
C PHE A 150 -2.77 8.83 -3.35
N GLU A 151 -3.27 9.04 -4.57
CA GLU A 151 -3.47 10.40 -5.13
C GLU A 151 -4.42 11.24 -4.26
N VAL A 152 -5.43 10.59 -3.68
CA VAL A 152 -6.43 11.20 -2.81
C VAL A 152 -5.89 11.48 -1.39
N LEU A 153 -4.92 10.67 -0.97
CA LEU A 153 -4.39 10.63 0.40
C LEU A 153 -3.06 11.39 0.53
N ALA A 154 -2.55 11.97 -0.56
CA ALA A 154 -1.27 12.69 -0.61
C ALA A 154 -1.14 13.79 0.46
N ALA A 155 -2.25 14.46 0.80
CA ALA A 155 -2.28 15.48 1.85
C ALA A 155 -2.17 14.92 3.29
N SER A 156 -2.16 13.59 3.47
CA SER A 156 -2.15 12.91 4.77
C SER A 156 -0.81 12.26 5.08
N GLY A 157 0.27 13.05 5.07
CA GLY A 157 1.64 12.53 5.23
C GLY A 157 1.84 11.63 6.46
N SER A 158 1.30 12.00 7.63
CA SER A 158 1.41 11.19 8.85
C SER A 158 0.65 9.87 8.77
N LEU A 159 -0.54 9.85 8.17
CA LEU A 159 -1.31 8.61 7.98
C LEU A 159 -0.62 7.70 6.97
N LEU A 160 -0.06 8.27 5.89
CA LEU A 160 0.75 7.55 4.93
C LEU A 160 1.98 6.93 5.59
N GLU A 161 2.67 7.67 6.46
CA GLU A 161 3.81 7.16 7.23
C GLU A 161 3.43 5.95 8.08
N VAL A 162 2.34 6.05 8.86
CA VAL A 162 1.84 4.92 9.67
C VAL A 162 1.51 3.73 8.78
N SER A 163 0.72 3.94 7.71
CA SER A 163 0.34 2.85 6.80
C SER A 163 1.56 2.19 6.12
N PHE A 164 2.60 2.97 5.81
CA PHE A 164 3.85 2.48 5.24
C PHE A 164 4.65 1.63 6.23
N GLN A 165 4.76 2.06 7.49
CA GLN A 165 5.38 1.28 8.56
C GLN A 165 4.61 -0.02 8.82
N LYS A 166 3.26 0.03 8.83
CA LYS A 166 2.41 -1.15 8.95
C LYS A 166 2.66 -2.13 7.80
N ALA A 167 2.70 -1.65 6.57
CA ALA A 167 2.98 -2.50 5.42
C ALA A 167 4.39 -3.13 5.46
N ALA A 168 5.40 -2.39 5.92
CA ALA A 168 6.74 -2.94 6.14
C ALA A 168 6.71 -4.10 7.13
N ILE A 169 6.02 -3.96 8.26
CA ILE A 169 5.87 -5.05 9.24
C ILE A 169 5.11 -6.24 8.62
N CYS A 170 3.95 -5.98 8.00
CA CYS A 170 3.10 -7.00 7.39
C CYS A 170 3.80 -7.83 6.30
N CYS A 171 4.84 -7.29 5.64
CA CYS A 171 5.56 -8.01 4.60
C CYS A 171 6.33 -9.25 5.13
N THR A 172 6.56 -9.30 6.43
CA THR A 172 7.23 -10.42 7.12
C THR A 172 6.26 -11.55 7.49
N ALA A 173 4.95 -11.30 7.50
CA ALA A 173 3.89 -12.24 7.89
C ALA A 173 3.95 -13.55 7.09
N MET A 174 3.84 -14.69 7.77
CA MET A 174 3.85 -16.02 7.14
C MET A 174 2.71 -16.21 6.14
N HIS A 175 1.57 -15.54 6.35
CA HIS A 175 0.46 -15.54 5.42
C HIS A 175 0.84 -14.85 4.10
N ARG A 176 0.91 -15.65 3.03
CA ARG A 176 1.40 -15.21 1.72
C ARG A 176 0.60 -14.05 1.12
N GLY A 177 -0.73 -14.06 1.25
CA GLY A 177 -1.61 -13.03 0.69
C GLY A 177 -1.33 -11.66 1.32
N ALA A 178 -1.61 -11.52 2.62
CA ALA A 178 -1.20 -10.41 3.48
C ALA A 178 0.21 -9.85 3.19
N ALA A 179 1.25 -10.69 3.18
CA ALA A 179 2.62 -10.23 2.92
C ALA A 179 2.79 -9.64 1.52
N LEU A 180 2.24 -10.28 0.48
CA LEU A 180 2.33 -9.79 -0.90
C LEU A 180 1.47 -8.56 -1.17
N ALA A 181 0.33 -8.43 -0.49
CA ALA A 181 -0.51 -7.22 -0.53
C ALA A 181 0.27 -6.03 0.06
N ALA A 182 0.87 -6.21 1.24
CA ALA A 182 1.71 -5.20 1.87
C ALA A 182 2.93 -4.81 1.00
N MET A 183 3.62 -5.78 0.41
CA MET A 183 4.71 -5.50 -0.54
C MET A 183 4.25 -4.78 -1.80
N SER A 184 3.05 -5.09 -2.29
CA SER A 184 2.49 -4.42 -3.47
C SER A 184 2.11 -2.98 -3.17
N TYR A 185 1.54 -2.72 -2.00
CA TYR A 185 1.30 -1.38 -1.49
C TYR A 185 2.61 -0.57 -1.39
N MET A 186 3.65 -1.11 -0.75
CA MET A 186 4.95 -0.41 -0.62
C MET A 186 5.58 -0.12 -1.98
N SER A 187 5.55 -1.09 -2.89
CA SER A 187 6.08 -0.93 -4.25
C SER A 187 5.29 0.11 -5.05
N CYS A 188 3.96 0.17 -4.88
CA CYS A 188 3.11 1.18 -5.50
C CYS A 188 3.40 2.58 -4.94
N PHE A 189 3.53 2.73 -3.62
CA PHE A 189 3.90 3.99 -2.99
C PHE A 189 5.23 4.54 -3.52
N LEU A 190 6.27 3.68 -3.56
CA LEU A 190 7.58 4.04 -4.08
C LEU A 190 7.53 4.40 -5.57
N GLU A 191 6.71 3.70 -6.37
CA GLU A 191 6.56 3.98 -7.79
C GLU A 191 5.93 5.35 -8.03
N VAL A 192 4.81 5.66 -7.37
CA VAL A 192 4.14 6.96 -7.49
C VAL A 192 5.07 8.08 -7.01
N GLY A 193 5.80 7.85 -5.91
CA GLY A 193 6.76 8.81 -5.37
C GLY A 193 7.90 9.08 -6.34
N LEU A 194 8.40 8.04 -6.99
CA LEU A 194 9.48 8.11 -7.96
C LEU A 194 9.05 8.80 -9.26
N ILE A 195 7.85 8.51 -9.77
CA ILE A 195 7.28 9.20 -10.94
C ILE A 195 7.14 10.70 -10.63
N SER A 196 6.57 11.05 -9.47
CA SER A 196 6.43 12.45 -9.03
C SER A 196 7.79 13.16 -8.88
N LEU A 197 8.83 12.45 -8.42
CA LEU A 197 10.20 12.98 -8.33
C LEU A 197 10.84 13.20 -9.71
N LEU A 198 10.61 12.28 -10.66
CA LEU A 198 11.10 12.42 -12.03
C LEU A 198 10.47 13.60 -12.76
N GLU A 199 9.21 13.91 -12.45
CA GLU A 199 8.51 15.07 -13.01
C GLU A 199 8.98 16.40 -12.39
N SER A 200 9.50 16.39 -11.16
CA SER A 200 9.88 17.58 -10.38
C SER A 200 11.39 17.87 -10.31
N MET A 201 12.16 17.39 -11.29
CA MET A 201 13.65 17.31 -11.33
C MET A 201 14.49 18.53 -10.90
N THR A 202 13.92 19.72 -10.68
CA THR A 202 14.67 20.93 -10.30
C THR A 202 14.12 21.68 -9.08
N CYS A 203 12.85 21.48 -8.71
CA CYS A 203 12.24 22.11 -7.54
C CYS A 203 11.08 21.24 -7.06
N ILE A 204 11.17 20.74 -5.83
CA ILE A 204 10.09 19.98 -5.19
C ILE A 204 9.18 21.00 -4.50
N PRO A 205 7.94 21.20 -4.98
CA PRO A 205 7.01 22.12 -4.33
C PRO A 205 6.66 21.62 -2.92
N GLU A 206 6.61 22.51 -1.93
CA GLU A 206 6.09 22.16 -0.62
C GLU A 206 4.64 21.66 -0.73
N GLY A 207 4.33 20.52 -0.12
CA GLY A 207 3.03 19.87 -0.21
C GLY A 207 2.81 18.98 -1.44
N SER A 208 3.80 18.82 -2.32
CA SER A 208 3.73 17.81 -3.39
C SER A 208 3.78 16.38 -2.82
N PHE A 209 3.26 15.42 -3.58
CA PHE A 209 3.42 14.01 -3.22
C PHE A 209 4.89 13.59 -3.13
N SER A 210 5.77 14.14 -3.98
CA SER A 210 7.21 13.88 -3.91
C SER A 210 7.85 14.33 -2.59
N ALA A 211 7.44 15.48 -2.04
CA ALA A 211 7.91 15.94 -0.73
C ALA A 211 7.45 14.99 0.40
N VAL A 212 6.18 14.58 0.36
CA VAL A 212 5.58 13.65 1.33
C VAL A 212 6.25 12.28 1.24
N ALA A 213 6.48 11.76 0.03
CA ALA A 213 7.15 10.49 -0.20
C ALA A 213 8.59 10.50 0.36
N ILE A 214 9.35 11.56 0.12
CA ILE A 214 10.70 11.71 0.69
C ILE A 214 10.65 11.70 2.22
N GLN A 215 9.73 12.44 2.83
CA GLN A 215 9.60 12.46 4.29
C GLN A 215 9.26 11.08 4.85
N VAL A 216 8.23 10.43 4.33
CA VAL A 216 7.82 9.08 4.75
C VAL A 216 8.98 8.08 4.62
N ILE A 217 9.70 8.11 3.49
CA ILE A 217 10.84 7.22 3.24
C ILE A 217 11.99 7.53 4.20
N SER A 218 12.28 8.80 4.48
CA SER A 218 13.34 9.18 5.41
C SER A 218 13.07 8.70 6.84
N HIS A 219 11.82 8.75 7.32
CA HIS A 219 11.44 8.30 8.66
C HIS A 219 11.29 6.78 8.77
N SER A 220 10.84 6.12 7.70
CA SER A 220 10.47 4.70 7.72
C SER A 220 11.44 3.79 6.96
N GLY A 221 12.47 4.35 6.32
CA GLY A 221 13.38 3.64 5.42
C GLY A 221 14.20 2.55 6.11
N GLU A 222 14.67 2.80 7.33
CA GLU A 222 15.37 1.78 8.13
C GLU A 222 14.47 0.57 8.38
N GLY A 223 13.25 0.81 8.87
CA GLY A 223 12.26 -0.23 9.13
C GLY A 223 11.86 -0.96 7.85
N LEU A 224 11.71 -0.26 6.72
CA LEU A 224 11.45 -0.85 5.42
C LEU A 224 12.55 -1.83 5.00
N VAL A 225 13.80 -1.39 5.00
CA VAL A 225 14.93 -2.22 4.55
C VAL A 225 15.09 -3.43 5.49
N SER A 226 15.01 -3.21 6.80
CA SER A 226 15.08 -4.27 7.80
C SER A 226 14.00 -5.33 7.60
N ASN A 227 12.73 -4.92 7.47
CA ASN A 227 11.64 -5.86 7.25
C ASN A 227 11.71 -6.57 5.89
N VAL A 228 12.11 -5.89 4.82
CA VAL A 228 12.26 -6.52 3.48
C VAL A 228 13.38 -7.56 3.49
N VAL A 229 14.51 -7.29 4.17
CA VAL A 229 15.58 -8.27 4.36
C VAL A 229 15.10 -9.43 5.21
N TYR A 230 14.42 -9.16 6.32
CA TYR A 230 13.85 -10.20 7.19
C TYR A 230 12.82 -11.07 6.45
N ALA A 231 12.02 -10.48 5.56
CA ALA A 231 11.05 -11.20 4.76
C ALA A 231 11.68 -12.19 3.76
N LEU A 232 12.99 -12.07 3.47
CA LEU A 232 13.76 -13.01 2.66
C LEU A 232 14.34 -14.17 3.48
N LEU A 233 14.04 -14.24 4.78
CA LEU A 233 14.39 -15.37 5.63
C LEU A 233 13.20 -16.34 5.75
N GLY A 234 13.51 -17.59 6.10
CA GLY A 234 12.51 -18.62 6.36
C GLY A 234 11.82 -19.21 5.12
N VAL A 235 10.81 -20.04 5.36
CA VAL A 235 10.25 -20.97 4.36
C VAL A 235 9.44 -20.30 3.24
N SER A 236 8.98 -19.07 3.43
CA SER A 236 8.19 -18.31 2.45
C SER A 236 9.02 -17.33 1.61
N ALA A 237 10.32 -17.21 1.87
CA ALA A 237 11.22 -16.23 1.27
C ALA A 237 11.18 -16.21 -0.27
N MET A 238 11.15 -17.38 -0.91
CA MET A 238 11.18 -17.50 -2.38
C MET A 238 9.97 -16.86 -3.07
N SER A 239 8.82 -16.84 -2.40
CA SER A 239 7.61 -16.19 -2.93
C SER A 239 7.72 -14.66 -2.94
N ARG A 240 8.66 -14.10 -2.15
CA ARG A 240 8.83 -12.66 -1.92
C ARG A 240 10.00 -12.05 -2.68
N VAL A 241 10.99 -12.86 -3.08
CA VAL A 241 12.21 -12.46 -3.81
C VAL A 241 11.98 -11.39 -4.88
N HIS A 242 10.98 -11.59 -5.75
CA HIS A 242 10.74 -10.64 -6.83
C HIS A 242 10.28 -9.27 -6.32
N LYS A 243 9.30 -9.24 -5.41
CA LYS A 243 8.77 -8.00 -4.84
C LYS A 243 9.81 -7.31 -3.96
N SER A 244 10.55 -8.05 -3.14
CA SER A 244 11.67 -7.50 -2.36
C SER A 244 12.71 -6.83 -3.25
N ALA A 245 13.14 -7.49 -4.33
CA ALA A 245 14.11 -6.89 -5.26
C ALA A 245 13.54 -5.64 -5.93
N THR A 246 12.26 -5.64 -6.34
CA THR A 246 11.60 -4.47 -6.91
C THR A 246 11.55 -3.30 -5.94
N ILE A 247 11.11 -3.53 -4.69
CA ILE A 247 11.05 -2.50 -3.64
C ILE A 247 12.44 -1.92 -3.39
N LEU A 248 13.47 -2.76 -3.26
CA LEU A 248 14.85 -2.33 -3.05
C LEU A 248 15.40 -1.52 -4.24
N GLN A 249 15.09 -1.91 -5.48
CA GLN A 249 15.44 -1.14 -6.68
C GLN A 249 14.76 0.23 -6.70
N GLN A 250 13.45 0.29 -6.40
CA GLN A 250 12.70 1.54 -6.37
C GLN A 250 13.22 2.46 -5.26
N LEU A 251 13.48 1.94 -4.05
CA LEU A 251 14.06 2.69 -2.95
C LEU A 251 15.44 3.25 -3.32
N ALA A 252 16.29 2.44 -3.94
CA ALA A 252 17.60 2.87 -4.43
C ALA A 252 17.48 3.99 -5.47
N ALA A 253 16.54 3.87 -6.43
CA ALA A 253 16.27 4.90 -7.42
C ALA A 253 15.80 6.22 -6.79
N VAL A 254 14.92 6.17 -5.77
CA VAL A 254 14.48 7.36 -5.03
C VAL A 254 15.66 8.03 -4.31
N CYS A 255 16.51 7.24 -3.63
CA CYS A 255 17.68 7.76 -2.94
C CYS A 255 18.68 8.41 -3.92
N SER A 256 18.91 7.78 -5.08
CA SER A 256 19.78 8.32 -6.14
C SER A 256 19.25 9.62 -6.76
N LEU A 257 17.93 9.72 -7.00
CA LEU A 257 17.34 10.97 -7.52
C LEU A 257 17.40 12.09 -6.49
N SER A 258 17.17 11.77 -5.21
CA SER A 258 17.16 12.75 -4.13
C SER A 258 18.52 13.45 -3.97
N GLU A 259 19.64 12.80 -4.32
CA GLU A 259 20.97 13.41 -4.30
C GLU A 259 21.11 14.65 -5.20
N GLY A 260 20.36 14.68 -6.31
CA GLY A 260 20.36 15.78 -7.27
C GLY A 260 19.42 16.92 -6.90
N THR A 261 18.70 16.82 -5.79
CA THR A 261 17.65 17.77 -5.37
C THR A 261 18.03 18.50 -4.08
N THR A 262 17.24 19.52 -3.72
CA THR A 262 17.34 20.21 -2.42
C THR A 262 17.10 19.27 -1.23
N CYS A 263 16.51 18.09 -1.44
CA CYS A 263 16.19 17.12 -0.40
C CYS A 263 17.33 16.15 -0.07
N LYS A 264 18.53 16.31 -0.64
CA LYS A 264 19.72 15.49 -0.31
C LYS A 264 20.02 15.41 1.19
N ALA A 265 19.71 16.47 1.95
CA ALA A 265 19.91 16.49 3.40
C ALA A 265 18.94 15.58 4.17
N ILE A 266 17.80 15.20 3.55
CA ILE A 266 16.73 14.40 4.14
C ILE A 266 16.85 12.94 3.69
N LEU A 267 17.11 12.72 2.40
CA LEU A 267 17.22 11.39 1.81
C LEU A 267 18.36 11.36 0.79
N CYS A 268 19.31 10.45 0.97
CA CYS A 268 20.45 10.30 0.07
C CYS A 268 20.94 8.85 0.02
N TRP A 269 21.95 8.60 -0.83
CA TRP A 269 22.55 7.28 -0.95
C TRP A 269 23.17 6.77 0.36
N GLU A 270 23.79 7.65 1.13
CA GLU A 270 24.30 7.34 2.48
C GLU A 270 23.20 6.85 3.43
N SER A 271 21.97 7.37 3.33
CA SER A 271 20.84 6.87 4.13
C SER A 271 20.56 5.40 3.83
N LEU A 272 20.51 5.03 2.54
CA LEU A 272 20.30 3.65 2.12
C LEU A 272 21.44 2.72 2.57
N HIS A 273 22.69 3.20 2.49
CA HIS A 273 23.84 2.46 2.99
C HIS A 273 23.71 2.16 4.48
N GLU A 274 23.39 3.17 5.29
CA GLU A 274 23.23 3.01 6.72
C GLU A 274 22.08 2.07 7.06
N TRP A 275 20.92 2.21 6.41
CA TRP A 275 19.77 1.32 6.63
C TRP A 275 20.08 -0.13 6.29
N LEU A 276 20.77 -0.39 5.18
CA LEU A 276 21.17 -1.76 4.82
C LEU A 276 22.18 -2.33 5.83
N ARG A 277 23.13 -1.51 6.29
CA ARG A 277 24.10 -1.90 7.31
C ARG A 277 23.40 -2.28 8.61
N LEU A 278 22.49 -1.44 9.09
CA LEU A 278 21.71 -1.68 10.31
C LEU A 278 20.81 -2.91 10.16
N ALA A 279 20.12 -3.07 9.03
CA ALA A 279 19.27 -4.23 8.76
C ALA A 279 20.05 -5.55 8.85
N VAL A 280 21.25 -5.62 8.25
CA VAL A 280 22.10 -6.81 8.26
C VAL A 280 22.68 -7.06 9.66
N GLN A 281 23.08 -6.01 10.38
CA GLN A 281 23.61 -6.11 11.74
C GLN A 281 22.55 -6.51 12.78
N ALA A 282 21.28 -6.17 12.53
CA ALA A 282 20.16 -6.51 13.38
C ALA A 282 19.67 -7.96 13.20
N LEU A 283 20.12 -8.67 12.15
CA LEU A 283 19.79 -10.07 11.98
C LEU A 283 20.43 -10.92 13.09
N PRO A 284 19.68 -11.87 13.68
CA PRO A 284 20.26 -12.78 14.66
C PRO A 284 21.46 -13.55 14.08
N ALA A 285 22.48 -13.78 14.91
CA ALA A 285 23.75 -14.37 14.48
C ALA A 285 23.61 -15.79 13.91
N GLU A 286 22.49 -16.46 14.20
CA GLU A 286 22.15 -17.78 13.71
C GLU A 286 21.72 -17.76 12.23
N TYR A 287 21.28 -16.61 11.72
CA TYR A 287 20.89 -16.49 10.32
C TYR A 287 22.09 -16.30 9.41
N LEU A 288 23.09 -15.49 9.78
CA LEU A 288 24.21 -15.18 8.91
C LEU A 288 25.41 -16.09 9.18
N LYS A 289 26.14 -16.46 8.12
CA LYS A 289 27.43 -17.15 8.27
C LYS A 289 28.49 -16.17 8.79
N GLN A 290 29.52 -16.69 9.44
CA GLN A 290 30.63 -15.88 9.92
C GLN A 290 31.29 -15.10 8.77
N GLY A 291 31.37 -13.77 8.89
CA GLY A 291 31.93 -12.89 7.87
C GLY A 291 30.97 -12.52 6.73
N GLU A 292 29.73 -13.03 6.73
CA GLU A 292 28.76 -12.77 5.67
C GLU A 292 28.22 -11.34 5.74
N ALA A 293 27.98 -10.81 6.94
CA ALA A 293 27.47 -9.46 7.15
C ALA A 293 28.38 -8.39 6.53
N GLU A 294 29.69 -8.54 6.68
CA GLU A 294 30.71 -7.61 6.18
C GLU A 294 30.84 -7.64 4.65
N VAL A 295 30.55 -8.78 4.03
CA VAL A 295 30.60 -8.96 2.57
C VAL A 295 29.28 -8.56 1.90
N LEU A 296 28.15 -8.81 2.57
CA LEU A 296 26.81 -8.62 1.99
C LEU A 296 26.54 -7.15 1.67
N VAL A 297 26.77 -6.25 2.64
CA VAL A 297 26.50 -4.82 2.50
C VAL A 297 27.17 -4.19 1.27
N PRO A 298 28.51 -4.29 1.06
CA PRO A 298 29.16 -3.68 -0.10
C PRO A 298 28.74 -4.32 -1.43
N VAL A 299 28.47 -5.63 -1.46
CA VAL A 299 28.02 -6.34 -2.68
C VAL A 299 26.61 -5.88 -3.06
N TRP A 300 25.70 -5.83 -2.10
CA TRP A 300 24.33 -5.41 -2.32
C TRP A 300 24.24 -3.93 -2.70
N LEU A 301 25.00 -3.04 -2.05
CA LEU A 301 25.02 -1.62 -2.44
C LEU A 301 25.47 -1.39 -3.87
N LYS A 302 26.50 -2.10 -4.32
CA LYS A 302 26.94 -2.02 -5.72
C LYS A 302 25.85 -2.50 -6.68
N ALA A 303 25.14 -3.58 -6.33
CA ALA A 303 24.04 -4.09 -7.14
C ALA A 303 22.82 -3.15 -7.14
N LEU A 304 22.48 -2.55 -5.99
CA LEU A 304 21.44 -1.55 -5.86
C LEU A 304 21.73 -0.33 -6.73
N GLY A 305 22.98 0.15 -6.75
CA GLY A 305 23.38 1.30 -7.57
C GLY A 305 23.20 1.01 -9.06
N GLY A 306 23.64 -0.17 -9.51
CA GLY A 306 23.41 -0.59 -10.90
C GLY A 306 21.93 -0.76 -11.24
N ALA A 307 21.15 -1.36 -10.34
CA ALA A 307 19.71 -1.56 -10.54
C ALA A 307 18.93 -0.25 -10.56
N ALA A 308 19.30 0.72 -9.71
CA ALA A 308 18.71 2.05 -9.68
C ALA A 308 18.97 2.80 -11.00
N LEU A 309 20.21 2.76 -11.51
CA LEU A 309 20.57 3.37 -12.79
C LEU A 309 19.78 2.75 -13.95
N ASP A 310 19.77 1.42 -14.08
CA ASP A 310 18.99 0.72 -15.11
C ASP A 310 17.50 1.15 -15.07
N TYR A 311 16.95 1.27 -13.86
CA TYR A 311 15.56 1.67 -13.67
C TYR A 311 15.30 3.09 -14.13
N LEU A 312 16.10 4.04 -13.69
CA LEU A 312 15.98 5.46 -14.03
C LEU A 312 16.17 5.70 -15.53
N GLU A 313 17.12 5.01 -16.16
CA GLU A 313 17.32 5.06 -17.61
C GLU A 313 16.09 4.54 -18.36
N SER A 314 15.51 3.41 -17.94
CA SER A 314 14.30 2.86 -18.56
C SER A 314 13.13 3.85 -18.52
N LYS A 315 12.93 4.54 -17.39
CA LYS A 315 11.84 5.51 -17.23
C LYS A 315 12.04 6.78 -18.05
N ARG A 316 13.30 7.22 -18.25
CA ARG A 316 13.63 8.37 -19.11
C ARG A 316 13.45 8.08 -20.59
N CYS A 317 13.74 6.85 -21.03
CA CYS A 317 13.65 6.47 -22.45
C CYS A 317 12.24 6.11 -22.92
N ASP A 318 11.40 5.54 -22.05
CA ASP A 318 10.09 4.97 -22.45
C ASP A 318 8.91 5.95 -22.33
N GLY A 319 9.19 7.25 -22.13
CA GLY A 319 8.17 8.30 -22.02
C GLY A 319 7.12 8.03 -20.93
N GLY A 320 7.48 7.27 -19.89
CA GLY A 320 6.61 6.96 -18.74
C GLY A 320 5.46 5.98 -18.99
N LYS A 321 5.35 5.33 -20.17
CA LYS A 321 4.12 4.59 -20.53
C LYS A 321 4.11 3.09 -20.24
N ASP A 322 5.25 2.44 -20.03
CA ASP A 322 5.28 0.98 -19.81
C ASP A 322 5.79 0.60 -18.41
N ASN A 323 4.94 -0.10 -17.63
CA ASN A 323 5.24 -0.64 -16.29
C ASN A 323 6.23 -1.83 -16.32
N ARG A 324 6.90 -2.05 -17.45
CA ARG A 324 7.75 -3.23 -17.67
C ARG A 324 9.21 -3.06 -17.20
N GLY A 325 9.64 -1.87 -16.79
CA GLY A 325 11.05 -1.56 -16.47
C GLY A 325 11.67 -2.22 -15.23
N HIS A 326 10.87 -2.85 -14.36
CA HIS A 326 11.41 -3.46 -13.13
C HIS A 326 12.36 -4.63 -13.43
N MET A 327 13.50 -4.65 -12.73
CA MET A 327 14.52 -5.70 -12.86
C MET A 327 15.02 -5.92 -14.31
N GLN A 328 14.79 -4.96 -15.21
CA GLN A 328 15.42 -4.93 -16.52
C GLN A 328 16.87 -4.43 -16.41
N GLY A 329 17.69 -4.69 -17.42
CA GLY A 329 19.10 -4.32 -17.41
C GLY A 329 20.00 -5.25 -16.60
N LYS A 330 21.31 -5.00 -16.68
CA LYS A 330 22.34 -5.87 -16.09
C LYS A 330 22.36 -5.74 -14.57
N GLY A 331 22.23 -4.53 -14.03
CA GLY A 331 22.15 -4.25 -12.61
C GLY A 331 20.89 -4.83 -11.97
N GLY A 332 19.72 -4.65 -12.61
CA GLY A 332 18.46 -5.25 -12.14
C GLY A 332 18.51 -6.78 -12.03
N GLN A 333 19.10 -7.44 -13.03
CA GLN A 333 19.30 -8.89 -13.02
C GLN A 333 20.30 -9.35 -11.95
N ILE A 334 21.37 -8.59 -11.70
CA ILE A 334 22.34 -8.88 -10.63
C ILE A 334 21.66 -8.77 -9.26
N LEU A 335 20.92 -7.69 -9.01
CA LEU A 335 20.20 -7.51 -7.75
C LEU A 335 19.21 -8.65 -7.49
N LYS A 336 18.38 -9.00 -8.49
CA LYS A 336 17.43 -10.12 -8.37
C LYS A 336 18.11 -11.45 -8.07
N ARG A 337 19.28 -11.68 -8.67
CA ARG A 337 20.08 -12.89 -8.42
C ARG A 337 20.60 -12.92 -6.99
N LEU A 338 21.19 -11.83 -6.50
CA LEU A 338 21.71 -11.75 -5.13
C LEU A 338 20.62 -11.91 -4.08
N VAL A 339 19.47 -11.25 -4.27
CA VAL A 339 18.30 -11.40 -3.39
C VAL A 339 17.81 -12.85 -3.36
N ARG A 340 17.79 -13.51 -4.53
CA ARG A 340 17.44 -14.94 -4.62
C ARG A 340 18.46 -15.84 -3.93
N GLU A 341 19.75 -15.63 -4.18
CA GLU A 341 20.82 -16.43 -3.59
C GLU A 341 20.83 -16.31 -2.07
N PHE A 342 20.57 -15.11 -1.54
CA PHE A 342 20.37 -14.87 -0.12
C PHE A 342 19.15 -15.65 0.41
N ALA A 343 17.98 -15.48 -0.21
CA ALA A 343 16.78 -16.22 0.20
C ALA A 343 16.97 -17.75 0.15
N ASP A 344 17.58 -18.28 -0.91
CA ASP A 344 17.84 -19.71 -1.07
C ASP A 344 18.84 -20.24 -0.03
N SER A 345 19.84 -19.45 0.34
CA SER A 345 20.83 -19.82 1.36
C SER A 345 20.24 -19.84 2.78
N HIS A 346 19.19 -19.05 3.02
CA HIS A 346 18.63 -18.81 4.35
C HIS A 346 17.23 -19.42 4.57
N ARG A 347 16.62 -20.04 3.55
CA ARG A 347 15.27 -20.64 3.65
C ARG A 347 15.17 -21.87 4.55
N ASN A 348 16.30 -22.55 4.80
CA ASN A 348 16.37 -23.81 5.54
C ASN A 348 16.91 -23.65 6.96
N VAL A 349 17.17 -22.43 7.42
CA VAL A 349 17.52 -22.20 8.83
C VAL A 349 16.26 -22.54 9.64
N PRO A 350 16.31 -23.54 10.52
CA PRO A 350 15.11 -23.93 11.27
C PRO A 350 14.63 -22.72 12.06
N ASN A 351 13.33 -22.44 11.97
CA ASN A 351 12.66 -21.44 12.81
C ASN A 351 12.96 -21.81 14.27
N LEU A 352 13.91 -21.11 14.90
CA LEU A 352 14.02 -21.09 16.35
C LEU A 352 12.86 -20.21 16.82
N THR A 353 11.78 -20.89 17.19
CA THR A 353 10.55 -20.35 17.78
C THR A 353 10.82 -19.38 18.91
#